data_AF-I0YSV2-F1
#
_entry.id   AF-I0YSV2-F1
#
_cell.length_a   1.000
_cell.length_b   1.000
_cell.length_c   1.000
_cell.angle_alpha   90.00
_cell.angle_beta   90.00
_cell.angle_gamma   90.00
#
_symmetry.space_group_name_H-M   'P 1'
#
loop_
_entity.id
_entity.type
_entity.pdbx_description
1 polymer ?
#
loop_
_entity_poly.entity_id
_entity_poly.type
_entity_poly.pdbx_seq_one_letter_code
_entity_poly.pdbx_strand_id
1 'polypeptide(L)'
;MTVALALTLLVLAGVLEVSMRVQPPSWMQQRRSLFDSTPVREHVQSFSTALGVMPADESTSRRKLQGRDLKYSIYTGIDRASRDLSQMRDHSASRQIEHALERVRSIEKATGTQVQPTWMRRALETLLNDYRARHAQCISGAAMPGKYVVMSMVDDYAGLGNQFPSIVTGFLIALLTERCFFIDFPFFHRAFAPDLDFSWAAHPQRLAAFGHDVNVSQPFEIKFWKGEDLNTWLMQDQKAFYDAHYGIVLKNDPDYSAALLQANPYHAPFLRNIFPTGEMFQPLAHFLLKVRPELEAQVQDFKRKHFRQVTIGMQIRRLKCDGNEGSIHCDQLPAVENFVAAARALQAARGLDDSEVRFFVGADQPESYQKVVQLLGQDMVVFRKDNGVGQVSSKVIGVNNPGTPESALIDMRLLSECNELVITVGSSYGSVAAAWGGIAPVQMLHGLHQNVQNPYWYKAITSEPCYWKGNIFLNNKDPYWGKLGPNETAQFKKNPFWMQYVQCHCAT
;
A
#
# COMPACT_ATOMS: atom_id res chain seq x y z
N MET A 1 -4.79 -50.11 56.27
CA MET A 1 -4.35 -48.83 55.66
C MET A 1 -5.43 -48.34 54.71
N THR A 2 -6.58 -47.95 55.25
CA THR A 2 -7.80 -47.66 54.45
C THR A 2 -8.67 -46.58 55.11
N VAL A 3 -8.04 -45.55 55.68
CA VAL A 3 -8.77 -44.42 56.32
C VAL A 3 -8.16 -43.05 56.00
N ALA A 4 -7.02 -42.96 55.30
CA ALA A 4 -6.30 -41.69 55.12
C ALA A 4 -6.62 -40.93 53.81
N LEU A 5 -7.64 -41.33 53.03
CA LEU A 5 -7.98 -40.65 51.76
C LEU A 5 -9.35 -39.95 51.73
N ALA A 6 -10.16 -40.04 52.78
CA ALA A 6 -11.50 -39.47 52.79
C ALA A 6 -11.60 -38.05 53.39
N LEU A 7 -10.53 -37.52 53.99
CA LEU A 7 -10.56 -36.23 54.70
C LEU A 7 -9.99 -35.04 53.90
N THR A 8 -9.38 -35.28 52.74
CA THR A 8 -8.82 -34.20 51.90
C THR A 8 -9.83 -33.68 50.86
N LEU A 9 -10.91 -34.41 50.60
CA LEU A 9 -11.92 -34.04 49.59
C LEU A 9 -13.11 -33.23 50.14
N LEU A 10 -13.21 -33.03 51.46
CA LEU A 10 -14.30 -32.27 52.10
C LEU A 10 -13.93 -30.84 52.51
N VAL A 11 -12.66 -30.43 52.36
CA VAL A 11 -12.20 -29.07 52.70
C VAL A 11 -12.21 -28.12 51.48
N LEU A 12 -12.44 -28.63 50.27
CA LEU A 12 -12.49 -27.82 49.04
C LEU A 12 -13.92 -27.42 48.61
N ALA A 13 -14.96 -27.84 49.33
CA ALA A 13 -16.36 -27.63 48.91
C ALA A 13 -17.17 -26.66 49.79
N GLY A 14 -16.55 -25.94 50.73
CA GLY A 14 -17.34 -25.18 51.70
C GLY A 14 -16.63 -24.05 52.41
N VAL A 15 -16.06 -23.08 51.68
CA VAL A 15 -15.72 -21.77 52.26
C VAL A 15 -15.84 -20.65 51.21
N LEU A 16 -16.79 -19.74 51.46
CA LEU A 16 -16.91 -18.34 50.99
C LEU A 16 -17.56 -18.06 49.61
N GLU A 17 -18.88 -18.28 49.58
CA GLU A 17 -19.81 -17.46 48.80
C GLU A 17 -20.03 -16.12 49.55
N VAL A 18 -19.17 -15.12 49.31
CA VAL A 18 -19.41 -13.73 49.70
C VAL A 18 -19.99 -13.00 48.51
N SER A 19 -21.31 -12.79 48.55
CA SER A 19 -22.03 -11.92 47.63
C SER A 19 -21.56 -10.47 47.78
N MET A 20 -20.59 -10.05 46.96
CA MET A 20 -20.36 -8.64 46.69
C MET A 20 -21.42 -8.15 45.69
N ARG A 21 -22.51 -7.58 46.21
CA ARG A 21 -23.39 -6.69 45.44
C ARG A 21 -22.61 -5.41 45.16
N VAL A 22 -21.93 -5.36 44.02
CA VAL A 22 -21.46 -4.09 43.44
C VAL A 22 -22.69 -3.39 42.89
N GLN A 23 -23.10 -2.29 43.54
CA GLN A 23 -24.08 -1.40 42.93
C GLN A 23 -23.44 -0.71 41.72
N PRO A 24 -24.14 -0.64 40.57
CA PRO A 24 -23.66 0.10 39.42
C PRO A 24 -23.56 1.60 39.77
N PRO A 25 -22.56 2.31 39.24
CA PRO A 25 -22.40 3.74 39.47
C PRO A 25 -23.60 4.53 38.92
N SER A 26 -23.99 5.58 39.63
CA SER A 26 -25.23 6.37 39.45
C SER A 26 -25.44 6.96 38.04
N TRP A 27 -24.41 7.01 37.19
CA TRP A 27 -24.52 7.46 35.80
C TRP A 27 -25.12 6.41 34.84
N MET A 28 -25.22 5.13 35.24
CA MET A 28 -25.87 4.08 34.45
C MET A 28 -27.41 3.99 34.63
N GLN A 29 -28.00 4.73 35.56
CA GLN A 29 -29.46 4.75 35.77
C GLN A 29 -30.19 5.81 34.92
N GLN A 30 -29.49 6.56 34.06
CA GLN A 30 -30.06 7.71 33.34
C GLN A 30 -30.19 7.54 31.81
N ARG A 31 -30.32 6.31 31.31
CA ARG A 31 -30.60 6.03 29.89
C ARG A 31 -31.64 4.91 29.66
N ARG A 32 -32.74 4.94 30.41
CA ARG A 32 -33.90 4.06 30.19
C ARG A 32 -35.24 4.80 30.03
N SER A 33 -35.23 6.05 29.57
CA SER A 33 -36.45 6.84 29.36
C SER A 33 -36.53 7.57 28.01
N LEU A 34 -35.84 7.10 26.96
CA LEU A 34 -35.86 7.78 25.66
C LEU A 34 -36.22 6.91 24.45
N PHE A 35 -36.65 5.67 24.64
CA PHE A 35 -37.21 4.87 23.56
C PHE A 35 -38.36 4.02 24.08
N ASP A 36 -39.52 4.67 24.22
CA ASP A 36 -40.80 3.99 24.06
C ASP A 36 -41.89 5.00 23.72
N SER A 37 -42.38 4.94 22.47
CA SER A 37 -43.79 5.13 22.07
C SER A 37 -43.89 5.49 20.58
N THR A 38 -44.46 4.55 19.82
CA THR A 38 -45.62 4.72 18.91
C THR A 38 -45.39 4.04 17.54
N PRO A 39 -46.28 3.14 17.11
CA PRO A 39 -46.16 2.41 15.86
C PRO A 39 -46.70 3.22 14.68
N VAL A 40 -46.02 3.17 13.53
CA VAL A 40 -46.57 3.67 12.26
C VAL A 40 -46.86 2.49 11.34
N ARG A 41 -48.15 2.15 11.26
CA ARG A 41 -48.75 1.38 10.17
C ARG A 41 -49.37 2.37 9.17
N GLU A 42 -49.27 2.01 7.89
CA GLU A 42 -50.11 2.42 6.75
C GLU A 42 -50.04 3.87 6.27
N HIS A 43 -49.43 4.10 5.10
CA HIS A 43 -50.01 4.79 3.93
C HIS A 43 -48.91 5.07 2.88
N VAL A 44 -48.84 4.25 1.82
CA VAL A 44 -48.48 4.72 0.46
C VAL A 44 -49.25 3.86 -0.55
N GLN A 45 -50.50 4.24 -0.78
CA GLN A 45 -51.22 3.98 -2.02
C GLN A 45 -51.30 5.32 -2.76
N SER A 46 -51.12 5.27 -4.09
CA SER A 46 -51.24 6.36 -5.07
C SER A 46 -50.10 7.39 -5.13
N PHE A 47 -49.29 7.30 -6.19
CA PHE A 47 -48.91 8.44 -7.02
C PHE A 47 -48.37 7.90 -8.36
N SER A 48 -49.30 7.48 -9.22
CA SER A 48 -49.11 7.44 -10.67
C SER A 48 -49.94 8.59 -11.25
N THR A 49 -49.54 9.06 -12.44
CA THR A 49 -50.17 10.12 -13.25
C THR A 49 -49.62 11.54 -13.06
N ALA A 50 -48.38 11.74 -13.49
CA ALA A 50 -48.01 12.93 -14.25
C ALA A 50 -46.67 12.66 -14.92
N LEU A 51 -46.69 12.11 -16.13
CA LEU A 51 -45.70 12.25 -17.20
C LEU A 51 -46.18 11.33 -18.33
N GLY A 52 -47.02 11.87 -19.19
CA GLY A 52 -47.46 11.19 -20.40
C GLY A 52 -46.26 10.88 -21.28
N VAL A 53 -45.93 9.59 -21.38
CA VAL A 53 -45.06 9.04 -22.42
C VAL A 53 -45.73 7.78 -22.92
N MET A 54 -46.04 7.76 -24.22
CA MET A 54 -46.63 6.61 -24.90
C MET A 54 -45.72 5.38 -24.85
N PRO A 55 -46.27 4.16 -24.80
CA PRO A 55 -45.46 2.94 -24.83
C PRO A 55 -44.84 2.75 -26.21
N ALA A 56 -43.52 2.63 -26.25
CA ALA A 56 -42.80 2.13 -27.42
C ALA A 56 -42.74 0.60 -27.37
N ASP A 57 -43.27 0.00 -28.43
CA ASP A 57 -43.18 -1.36 -28.94
C ASP A 57 -42.05 -2.25 -28.34
N GLU A 58 -42.44 -3.25 -27.55
CA GLU A 58 -41.59 -4.38 -27.14
C GLU A 58 -41.51 -5.42 -28.27
N SER A 59 -40.71 -5.14 -29.31
CA SER A 59 -40.34 -6.18 -30.27
C SER A 59 -39.05 -5.91 -31.03
N THR A 60 -37.88 -5.95 -30.38
CA THR A 60 -36.64 -6.39 -31.05
C THR A 60 -35.45 -6.65 -30.12
N SER A 61 -34.90 -7.86 -30.22
CA SER A 61 -33.51 -8.27 -29.91
C SER A 61 -32.96 -8.13 -28.48
N ARG A 62 -33.14 -9.22 -27.71
CA ARG A 62 -32.13 -9.69 -26.74
C ARG A 62 -30.84 -10.05 -27.49
N ARG A 63 -29.91 -9.10 -27.64
CA ARG A 63 -28.48 -9.43 -27.85
C ARG A 63 -27.77 -9.41 -26.50
N LYS A 64 -27.21 -10.57 -26.12
CA LYS A 64 -26.23 -10.69 -25.03
C LYS A 64 -25.02 -9.82 -25.38
N LEU A 65 -24.94 -8.60 -24.83
CA LEU A 65 -23.72 -7.82 -24.84
C LEU A 65 -22.79 -8.39 -23.78
N GLN A 66 -21.66 -8.94 -24.22
CA GLN A 66 -20.58 -9.39 -23.35
C GLN A 66 -20.00 -8.19 -22.58
N GLY A 67 -19.61 -8.38 -21.31
CA GLY A 67 -19.23 -7.32 -20.37
C GLY A 67 -18.06 -6.39 -20.74
N ARG A 68 -17.48 -6.52 -21.94
CA ARG A 68 -16.50 -5.57 -22.49
C ARG A 68 -17.16 -4.34 -23.14
N ASP A 69 -18.32 -4.49 -23.79
CA ASP A 69 -18.99 -3.37 -24.48
C ASP A 69 -19.71 -2.42 -23.52
N LEU A 70 -20.22 -2.95 -22.40
CA LEU A 70 -20.85 -2.13 -21.35
C LEU A 70 -19.83 -1.20 -20.69
N LYS A 71 -18.58 -1.66 -20.53
CA LYS A 71 -17.48 -0.86 -20.00
C LYS A 71 -17.22 0.35 -20.92
N TYR A 72 -17.06 0.13 -22.22
CA TYR A 72 -16.72 1.19 -23.18
C TYR A 72 -17.79 2.29 -23.28
N SER A 73 -19.08 1.92 -23.26
CA SER A 73 -20.20 2.88 -23.34
C SER A 73 -20.34 3.79 -22.12
N ILE A 74 -19.99 3.32 -20.92
CA ILE A 74 -20.06 4.13 -19.70
C ILE A 74 -18.93 5.18 -19.69
N TYR A 75 -17.73 4.81 -20.14
CA TYR A 75 -16.58 5.71 -20.18
C TYR A 75 -16.74 6.86 -21.18
N THR A 76 -17.33 6.60 -22.35
CA THR A 76 -17.57 7.66 -23.35
C THR A 76 -18.62 8.67 -22.89
N GLY A 77 -19.58 8.25 -22.07
CA GLY A 77 -20.57 9.15 -21.44
C GLY A 77 -19.94 10.10 -20.41
N ILE A 78 -19.06 9.59 -19.54
CA ILE A 78 -18.35 10.37 -18.51
C ILE A 78 -17.39 11.39 -19.17
N ASP A 79 -16.69 10.97 -20.22
CA ASP A 79 -15.70 11.81 -20.91
C ASP A 79 -16.36 12.97 -21.69
N ARG A 80 -17.61 12.79 -22.15
CA ARG A 80 -18.42 13.85 -22.76
C ARG A 80 -18.88 14.88 -21.73
N ALA A 81 -19.45 14.41 -20.61
CA ALA A 81 -19.88 15.27 -19.51
C ALA A 81 -18.70 16.08 -18.91
N SER A 82 -17.50 15.49 -18.86
CA SER A 82 -16.30 16.17 -18.36
C SER A 82 -15.80 17.30 -19.26
N ARG A 83 -16.07 17.27 -20.57
CA ARG A 83 -15.70 18.35 -21.51
C ARG A 83 -16.67 19.53 -21.41
N ASP A 84 -17.94 19.26 -21.19
CA ASP A 84 -18.99 20.28 -21.04
C ASP A 84 -18.90 21.05 -19.71
N LEU A 85 -18.22 20.49 -18.70
CA LEU A 85 -17.97 21.11 -17.39
C LEU A 85 -17.14 22.40 -17.43
N SER A 86 -16.33 22.62 -18.48
CA SER A 86 -15.56 23.87 -18.59
C SER A 86 -16.44 25.10 -18.90
N GLN A 87 -17.74 24.89 -19.18
CA GLN A 87 -18.66 25.95 -19.58
C GLN A 87 -19.93 26.09 -18.71
N MET A 88 -20.15 25.28 -17.67
CA MET A 88 -21.44 25.28 -16.94
C MET A 88 -21.30 25.32 -15.41
N ARG A 89 -21.92 26.35 -14.78
CA ARG A 89 -22.14 26.48 -13.33
C ARG A 89 -23.42 25.75 -12.86
N ASP A 90 -23.70 24.55 -13.38
CA ASP A 90 -24.98 23.89 -13.16
C ASP A 90 -24.89 22.71 -12.16
N HIS A 91 -25.79 22.71 -11.17
CA HIS A 91 -25.93 21.69 -10.13
C HIS A 91 -26.33 20.31 -10.69
N SER A 92 -26.82 20.28 -11.93
CA SER A 92 -27.05 19.07 -12.72
C SER A 92 -25.78 18.24 -12.93
N ALA A 93 -24.64 18.89 -13.20
CA ALA A 93 -23.40 18.21 -13.52
C ALA A 93 -22.79 17.49 -12.30
N SER A 94 -22.86 18.09 -11.11
CA SER A 94 -22.46 17.41 -9.86
C SER A 94 -23.25 16.14 -9.60
N ARG A 95 -24.56 16.11 -9.88
CA ARG A 95 -25.38 14.89 -9.73
C ARG A 95 -25.00 13.79 -10.72
N GLN A 96 -24.66 14.16 -11.95
CA GLN A 96 -24.19 13.21 -12.95
C GLN A 96 -22.81 12.62 -12.59
N ILE A 97 -21.92 13.44 -12.01
CA ILE A 97 -20.63 12.99 -11.48
C ILE A 97 -20.85 12.01 -10.32
N GLU A 98 -21.69 12.34 -9.33
CA GLU A 98 -21.99 11.44 -8.21
C GLU A 98 -22.58 10.11 -8.71
N HIS A 99 -23.53 10.14 -9.65
CA HIS A 99 -24.09 8.92 -10.21
C HIS A 99 -23.06 8.08 -11.01
N ALA A 100 -22.12 8.74 -11.71
CA ALA A 100 -21.02 8.06 -12.38
C ALA A 100 -20.04 7.42 -11.38
N LEU A 101 -19.71 8.12 -10.30
CA LEU A 101 -18.88 7.60 -9.20
C LEU A 101 -19.57 6.43 -8.49
N GLU A 102 -20.89 6.48 -8.28
CA GLU A 102 -21.68 5.39 -7.69
C GLU A 102 -21.62 4.11 -8.55
N ARG A 103 -21.73 4.25 -9.88
CA ARG A 103 -21.60 3.12 -10.83
C ARG A 103 -20.17 2.60 -10.89
N VAL A 104 -19.17 3.48 -10.81
CA VAL A 104 -17.77 3.06 -10.70
C VAL A 104 -17.59 2.25 -9.44
N ARG A 105 -18.01 2.75 -8.27
CA ARG A 105 -17.97 2.03 -6.99
C ARG A 105 -18.68 0.67 -7.05
N SER A 106 -19.82 0.57 -7.74
CA SER A 106 -20.53 -0.71 -7.89
C SER A 106 -19.76 -1.71 -8.76
N ILE A 107 -19.11 -1.23 -9.84
CA ILE A 107 -18.23 -2.04 -10.69
C ILE A 107 -16.98 -2.45 -9.92
N GLU A 108 -16.37 -1.54 -9.18
CA GLU A 108 -15.21 -1.81 -8.32
C GLU A 108 -15.55 -2.86 -7.26
N LYS A 109 -16.71 -2.74 -6.62
CA LYS A 109 -17.23 -3.73 -5.66
C LYS A 109 -17.45 -5.09 -6.31
N ALA A 110 -18.04 -5.13 -7.50
CA ALA A 110 -18.36 -6.38 -8.20
C ALA A 110 -17.13 -7.05 -8.85
N THR A 111 -16.16 -6.26 -9.30
CA THR A 111 -14.97 -6.77 -10.02
C THR A 111 -13.73 -6.84 -9.14
N GLY A 112 -13.78 -6.26 -7.94
CA GLY A 112 -12.60 -6.06 -7.09
C GLY A 112 -11.52 -5.19 -7.74
N THR A 113 -11.81 -4.50 -8.85
CA THR A 113 -10.82 -3.73 -9.61
C THR A 113 -11.17 -2.25 -9.51
N GLN A 114 -10.30 -1.44 -8.90
CA GLN A 114 -10.44 0.01 -8.83
C GLN A 114 -10.38 0.59 -10.25
N VAL A 115 -11.46 1.23 -10.70
CA VAL A 115 -11.56 1.82 -12.03
C VAL A 115 -11.20 3.29 -11.91
N GLN A 116 -9.93 3.60 -12.14
CA GLN A 116 -9.49 5.00 -12.19
C GLN A 116 -10.20 5.74 -13.34
N PRO A 117 -10.82 6.92 -13.10
CA PRO A 117 -11.42 7.77 -14.13
C PRO A 117 -10.48 8.02 -15.32
N THR A 118 -11.05 8.11 -16.54
CA THR A 118 -10.28 8.30 -17.78
C THR A 118 -9.44 9.58 -17.79
N TRP A 119 -9.96 10.68 -17.26
CA TRP A 119 -9.24 11.96 -17.20
C TRP A 119 -8.01 11.90 -16.29
N MET A 120 -8.09 11.15 -15.18
CA MET A 120 -6.98 10.99 -14.24
C MET A 120 -5.84 10.20 -14.88
N ARG A 121 -6.20 9.16 -15.65
CA ARG A 121 -5.21 8.41 -16.45
C ARG A 121 -4.52 9.32 -17.46
N ARG A 122 -5.24 10.24 -18.12
CA ARG A 122 -4.65 11.15 -19.11
C ARG A 122 -3.57 12.06 -18.54
N ALA A 123 -3.79 12.69 -17.38
CA ALA A 123 -2.79 13.61 -16.81
C ALA A 123 -1.48 12.90 -16.48
N LEU A 124 -1.57 11.73 -15.86
CA LEU A 124 -0.42 10.88 -15.59
C LEU A 124 0.22 10.34 -16.88
N GLU A 125 -0.57 9.85 -17.85
CA GLU A 125 -0.08 9.36 -19.14
C GLU A 125 0.68 10.45 -19.91
N THR A 126 0.16 11.68 -19.95
CA THR A 126 0.84 12.83 -20.54
C THR A 126 2.17 13.08 -19.84
N LEU A 127 2.18 13.19 -18.50
CA LEU A 127 3.42 13.38 -17.73
C LEU A 127 4.46 12.29 -18.01
N LEU A 128 4.04 11.02 -18.05
CA LEU A 128 4.94 9.88 -18.31
C LEU A 128 5.42 9.84 -19.77
N ASN A 129 4.60 10.27 -20.74
CA ASN A 129 5.01 10.38 -22.14
C ASN A 129 6.02 11.51 -22.34
N ASP A 130 5.80 12.66 -21.70
CA ASP A 130 6.74 13.77 -21.69
C ASP A 130 8.07 13.34 -21.03
N TYR A 131 7.99 12.58 -19.94
CA TYR A 131 9.16 11.95 -19.33
C TYR A 131 9.87 11.01 -20.30
N ARG A 132 9.17 10.11 -21.01
CA ARG A 132 9.77 9.19 -22.01
C ARG A 132 10.54 9.96 -23.08
N ALA A 133 9.94 11.01 -23.63
CA ALA A 133 10.58 11.86 -24.64
C ALA A 133 11.85 12.52 -24.10
N ARG A 134 11.78 13.08 -22.89
CA ARG A 134 12.93 13.66 -22.19
C ARG A 134 14.02 12.61 -21.94
N HIS A 135 13.68 11.45 -21.40
CA HIS A 135 14.64 10.38 -21.11
C HIS A 135 15.34 9.86 -22.37
N ALA A 136 14.62 9.75 -23.49
CA ALA A 136 15.21 9.40 -24.79
C ALA A 136 16.22 10.44 -25.29
N GLN A 137 15.93 11.74 -25.11
CA GLN A 137 16.87 12.82 -25.41
C GLN A 137 18.13 12.73 -24.54
N CYS A 138 17.96 12.43 -23.25
CA CYS A 138 19.09 12.19 -22.32
C CYS A 138 20.00 11.07 -22.80
N ILE A 139 19.44 9.90 -23.15
CA ILE A 139 20.25 8.74 -23.56
C ILE A 139 20.89 8.94 -24.94
N SER A 140 20.19 9.59 -25.88
CA SER A 140 20.69 9.81 -27.24
C SER A 140 21.79 10.89 -27.31
N GLY A 141 21.97 11.66 -26.24
CA GLY A 141 22.94 12.75 -26.21
C GLY A 141 22.54 13.98 -27.02
N ALA A 142 21.30 14.02 -27.51
CA ALA A 142 20.73 15.14 -28.22
C ALA A 142 20.32 16.22 -27.20
N ALA A 143 21.27 17.09 -26.85
CA ALA A 143 21.06 18.35 -26.15
C ALA A 143 20.05 18.32 -24.99
N MET A 144 20.46 17.74 -23.86
CA MET A 144 19.96 18.20 -22.57
C MET A 144 21.13 18.75 -21.78
N PRO A 145 20.98 19.88 -21.07
CA PRO A 145 21.95 20.28 -20.06
C PRO A 145 21.83 19.34 -18.86
N GLY A 146 22.17 18.06 -19.04
CA GLY A 146 22.88 17.24 -18.07
C GLY A 146 22.34 17.12 -16.65
N LYS A 147 21.04 17.34 -16.43
CA LYS A 147 20.43 17.25 -15.10
C LYS A 147 19.81 15.88 -14.87
N TYR A 148 20.30 15.17 -13.85
CA TYR A 148 19.88 13.81 -13.57
C TYR A 148 19.60 13.57 -12.08
N VAL A 149 18.87 12.48 -11.83
CA VAL A 149 18.65 11.86 -10.54
C VAL A 149 19.13 10.42 -10.63
N VAL A 150 19.98 9.98 -9.71
CA VAL A 150 20.38 8.57 -9.57
C VAL A 150 19.85 8.04 -8.26
N MET A 151 19.07 6.96 -8.30
CA MET A 151 18.88 6.09 -7.13
C MET A 151 20.04 5.10 -7.13
N SER A 152 20.83 5.06 -6.06
CA SER A 152 21.96 4.12 -5.91
C SER A 152 21.78 3.25 -4.66
N MET A 153 21.84 1.94 -4.85
CA MET A 153 21.76 0.93 -3.81
C MET A 153 22.61 -0.28 -4.13
N VAL A 154 23.19 -0.88 -3.09
CA VAL A 154 23.80 -2.21 -3.17
C VAL A 154 22.80 -3.29 -2.78
N ASP A 155 22.94 -4.49 -3.38
CA ASP A 155 21.99 -5.60 -3.23
C ASP A 155 21.79 -6.03 -1.76
N ASP A 156 22.81 -5.86 -0.92
CA ASP A 156 22.84 -6.26 0.48
C ASP A 156 22.56 -5.11 1.46
N TYR A 157 22.24 -3.90 0.98
CA TYR A 157 21.98 -2.74 1.85
C TYR A 157 20.73 -2.93 2.72
N ALA A 158 19.65 -3.43 2.14
CA ALA A 158 18.36 -3.65 2.79
C ALA A 158 17.55 -4.71 2.03
N GLY A 159 16.47 -5.22 2.63
CA GLY A 159 15.55 -6.10 1.92
C GLY A 159 14.77 -5.38 0.81
N LEU A 160 14.29 -6.11 -0.19
CA LEU A 160 13.58 -5.57 -1.37
C LEU A 160 12.44 -4.60 -1.03
N GLY A 161 11.69 -4.89 0.05
CA GLY A 161 10.61 -4.02 0.53
C GLY A 161 11.05 -2.61 0.91
N ASN A 162 12.30 -2.43 1.34
CA ASN A 162 12.89 -1.13 1.64
C ASN A 162 13.51 -0.48 0.39
N GLN A 163 13.96 -1.28 -0.57
CA GLN A 163 14.68 -0.76 -1.74
C GLN A 163 13.73 -0.18 -2.80
N PHE A 164 12.54 -0.79 -3.01
CA PHE A 164 11.59 -0.34 -4.04
C PHE A 164 10.93 1.03 -3.76
N PRO A 165 10.53 1.37 -2.52
CA PRO A 165 10.05 2.71 -2.16
C PRO A 165 10.94 3.85 -2.64
N SER A 166 12.24 3.65 -2.60
CA SER A 166 13.22 4.69 -2.93
C SER A 166 13.46 4.80 -4.43
N ILE A 167 13.27 3.72 -5.19
CA ILE A 167 13.19 3.79 -6.67
C ILE A 167 12.05 4.72 -7.07
N VAL A 168 10.87 4.49 -6.48
CA VAL A 168 9.67 5.30 -6.75
C VAL A 168 9.89 6.75 -6.29
N THR A 169 10.46 6.98 -5.12
CA THR A 169 10.77 8.31 -4.59
C THR A 169 11.77 9.04 -5.49
N GLY A 170 12.85 8.38 -5.91
CA GLY A 170 13.84 8.95 -6.82
C GLY A 170 13.25 9.33 -8.17
N PHE A 171 12.37 8.47 -8.72
CA PHE A 171 11.65 8.78 -9.94
C PHE A 171 10.70 9.97 -9.77
N LEU A 172 10.00 10.06 -8.64
CA LEU A 172 9.13 11.20 -8.34
C LEU A 172 9.91 12.51 -8.29
N ILE A 173 11.10 12.53 -7.69
CA ILE A 173 12.00 13.69 -7.72
C ILE A 173 12.39 14.04 -9.15
N ALA A 174 12.70 13.04 -9.98
CA ALA A 174 13.03 13.28 -11.39
C ALA A 174 11.85 13.91 -12.16
N LEU A 175 10.61 13.53 -11.85
CA LEU A 175 9.42 14.17 -12.40
C LEU A 175 9.28 15.63 -11.94
N LEU A 176 9.39 15.88 -10.63
CA LEU A 176 9.24 17.22 -10.04
C LEU A 176 10.33 18.20 -10.45
N THR A 177 11.55 17.70 -10.69
CA THR A 177 12.71 18.51 -11.06
C THR A 177 12.99 18.53 -12.56
N GLU A 178 12.16 17.87 -13.36
CA GLU A 178 12.30 17.72 -14.81
C GLU A 178 13.64 17.11 -15.24
N ARG A 179 14.12 16.13 -14.48
CA ARG A 179 15.40 15.46 -14.69
C ARG A 179 15.22 14.08 -15.33
N CYS A 180 16.33 13.54 -15.82
CA CYS A 180 16.40 12.13 -16.20
C CYS A 180 16.70 11.27 -14.97
N PHE A 181 16.09 10.11 -14.91
CA PHE A 181 16.23 9.18 -13.78
C PHE A 181 17.08 7.99 -14.18
N PHE A 182 18.01 7.61 -13.32
CA PHE A 182 18.83 6.42 -13.46
C PHE A 182 18.83 5.61 -12.17
N ILE A 183 19.10 4.32 -12.32
CA ILE A 183 19.11 3.33 -11.25
C ILE A 183 20.47 2.63 -11.27
N ASP A 184 21.20 2.80 -10.19
CA ASP A 184 22.44 2.11 -9.86
C ASP A 184 22.14 1.06 -8.78
N PHE A 185 21.47 -0.01 -9.19
CA PHE A 185 21.03 -1.10 -8.32
C PHE A 185 21.11 -2.42 -9.09
N PRO A 186 22.12 -3.28 -8.83
CA PRO A 186 22.35 -4.48 -9.64
C PRO A 186 21.15 -5.44 -9.71
N PHE A 187 20.45 -5.67 -8.59
CA PHE A 187 19.25 -6.50 -8.59
C PHE A 187 18.15 -5.95 -9.50
N PHE A 188 17.97 -4.62 -9.58
CA PHE A 188 16.96 -4.02 -10.46
C PHE A 188 17.14 -4.48 -11.91
N HIS A 189 18.38 -4.43 -12.41
CA HIS A 189 18.72 -4.80 -13.79
C HIS A 189 18.60 -6.30 -14.05
N ARG A 190 18.70 -7.14 -13.01
CA ARG A 190 18.44 -8.59 -13.13
C ARG A 190 16.95 -8.93 -13.09
N ALA A 191 16.15 -8.13 -12.38
CA ALA A 191 14.77 -8.43 -12.04
C ALA A 191 13.72 -7.74 -12.93
N PHE A 192 14.06 -6.57 -13.50
CA PHE A 192 13.12 -5.73 -14.23
C PHE A 192 13.58 -5.46 -15.67
N ALA A 193 12.61 -5.33 -16.58
CA ALA A 193 12.77 -4.91 -17.97
C ALA A 193 11.77 -3.79 -18.29
N PRO A 194 11.98 -2.57 -17.76
CA PRO A 194 11.18 -1.41 -18.12
C PRO A 194 11.33 -1.06 -19.61
N ASP A 195 10.37 -0.29 -20.15
CA ASP A 195 10.42 0.15 -21.56
C ASP A 195 11.56 1.15 -21.83
N LEU A 196 12.09 1.77 -20.77
CA LEU A 196 13.14 2.77 -20.81
C LEU A 196 14.40 2.19 -20.18
N ASP A 197 15.55 2.55 -20.74
CA ASP A 197 16.84 2.17 -20.16
C ASP A 197 17.17 3.09 -18.97
N PHE A 198 16.97 2.60 -17.75
CA PHE A 198 17.33 3.30 -16.52
C PHE A 198 18.74 2.96 -16.01
N SER A 199 19.56 2.22 -16.77
CA SER A 199 20.86 1.75 -16.27
C SER A 199 21.86 2.88 -16.08
N TRP A 200 22.24 3.15 -14.83
CA TRP A 200 23.34 4.09 -14.56
C TRP A 200 24.66 3.62 -15.16
N ALA A 201 24.96 2.31 -15.08
CA ALA A 201 26.21 1.71 -15.54
C ALA A 201 26.39 1.72 -17.07
N ALA A 202 25.29 1.80 -17.83
CA ALA A 202 25.34 1.86 -19.29
C ALA A 202 25.69 3.27 -19.83
N HIS A 203 25.44 4.32 -19.03
CA HIS A 203 25.54 5.71 -19.48
C HIS A 203 26.58 6.61 -18.76
N PRO A 204 27.47 6.16 -17.85
CA PRO A 204 28.22 7.08 -17.00
C PRO A 204 29.29 7.84 -17.80
N GLN A 205 29.95 7.18 -18.76
CA GLN A 205 30.93 7.82 -19.65
C GLN A 205 30.28 8.83 -20.61
N ARG A 206 29.05 8.55 -21.06
CA ARG A 206 28.30 9.47 -21.93
C ARG A 206 27.83 10.69 -21.17
N LEU A 207 27.33 10.50 -19.95
CA LEU A 207 26.92 11.60 -19.09
C LEU A 207 28.12 12.46 -18.69
N ALA A 208 29.27 11.86 -18.35
CA ALA A 208 30.50 12.61 -18.08
C ALA A 208 31.00 13.45 -19.28
N ALA A 209 30.71 13.01 -20.52
CA ALA A 209 31.11 13.71 -21.75
C ALA A 209 30.31 15.01 -22.03
N PHE A 210 29.19 15.28 -21.33
CA PHE A 210 28.40 16.50 -21.50
C PHE A 210 28.92 17.72 -20.72
N GLY A 211 30.23 17.77 -20.45
CA GLY A 211 30.87 18.93 -19.83
C GLY A 211 30.59 19.06 -18.33
N HIS A 212 30.19 17.98 -17.67
CA HIS A 212 30.13 17.94 -16.21
C HIS A 212 31.55 17.83 -15.68
N ASP A 213 32.13 18.97 -15.32
CA ASP A 213 33.40 18.97 -14.61
C ASP A 213 33.17 18.38 -13.21
N VAL A 214 33.50 17.09 -13.09
CA VAL A 214 33.50 16.33 -11.83
C VAL A 214 34.36 17.00 -10.74
N ASN A 215 35.18 17.99 -11.10
CA ASN A 215 36.00 18.78 -10.18
C ASN A 215 35.37 20.12 -9.77
N VAL A 216 34.30 20.61 -10.41
CA VAL A 216 33.70 21.94 -10.14
C VAL A 216 32.39 21.85 -9.36
N SER A 217 31.62 20.78 -9.51
CA SER A 217 30.46 20.51 -8.68
C SER A 217 30.30 19.01 -8.48
N GLN A 218 30.19 18.57 -7.23
CA GLN A 218 29.78 17.20 -6.88
C GLN A 218 28.24 17.11 -6.94
N PRO A 219 27.67 15.95 -7.28
CA PRO A 219 26.22 15.83 -7.32
C PRO A 219 25.70 16.00 -5.89
N PHE A 220 24.48 16.52 -5.74
CA PHE A 220 23.88 16.62 -4.41
C PHE A 220 23.54 15.22 -3.91
N GLU A 221 24.30 14.72 -2.94
CA GLU A 221 24.04 13.43 -2.32
C GLU A 221 23.01 13.59 -1.20
N ILE A 222 21.83 13.02 -1.42
CA ILE A 222 20.82 12.83 -0.39
C ILE A 222 21.27 11.62 0.43
N LYS A 223 21.78 11.88 1.63
CA LYS A 223 22.16 10.86 2.60
C LYS A 223 20.98 10.56 3.52
N PHE A 224 20.38 9.39 3.32
CA PHE A 224 19.40 8.92 4.26
C PHE A 224 20.08 8.47 5.56
N TRP A 225 19.47 8.72 6.72
CA TRP A 225 19.93 8.32 8.08
C TRP A 225 20.80 9.30 8.89
N LYS A 226 21.39 10.34 8.27
CA LYS A 226 22.14 11.36 9.00
C LYS A 226 21.84 12.76 8.47
N GLY A 227 21.01 13.51 9.17
CA GLY A 227 20.80 14.93 8.86
C GLY A 227 20.17 15.24 7.50
N GLU A 228 19.31 14.36 6.95
CA GLU A 228 18.20 14.81 6.09
C GLU A 228 17.63 16.12 6.60
N ASP A 229 17.73 17.10 5.73
CA ASP A 229 17.04 18.34 5.91
C ASP A 229 15.57 18.13 5.58
N LEU A 230 14.78 17.70 6.57
CA LEU A 230 13.33 17.54 6.45
C LEU A 230 12.67 18.85 6.00
N ASN A 231 13.29 20.00 6.29
CA ASN A 231 12.85 21.29 5.78
C ASN A 231 12.95 21.34 4.26
N THR A 232 14.06 20.87 3.67
CA THR A 232 14.19 20.76 2.21
C THR A 232 13.04 19.95 1.63
N TRP A 233 12.76 18.75 2.13
CA TRP A 233 11.72 17.86 1.59
C TRP A 233 10.29 18.38 1.79
N LEU A 234 9.98 18.95 2.95
CA LEU A 234 8.63 19.38 3.32
C LEU A 234 8.30 20.81 2.91
N MET A 235 9.30 21.68 2.81
CA MET A 235 9.09 23.13 2.77
C MET A 235 9.76 23.83 1.60
N GLN A 236 10.64 23.19 0.84
CA GLN A 236 11.31 23.84 -0.28
C GLN A 236 10.79 23.38 -1.65
N ASP A 237 10.82 24.29 -2.62
CA ASP A 237 10.64 23.91 -4.02
C ASP A 237 11.84 23.06 -4.46
N GLN A 238 11.62 21.77 -4.72
CA GLN A 238 12.67 20.83 -5.08
C GLN A 238 13.34 21.24 -6.40
N LYS A 239 12.56 21.79 -7.34
CA LYS A 239 13.10 22.23 -8.64
C LYS A 239 14.06 23.38 -8.43
N ALA A 240 13.64 24.43 -7.72
CA ALA A 240 14.48 25.59 -7.43
C ALA A 240 15.69 25.23 -6.55
N PHE A 241 15.49 24.44 -5.49
CA PHE A 241 16.54 24.01 -4.57
C PHE A 241 17.65 23.24 -5.29
N TYR A 242 17.27 22.26 -6.11
CA TYR A 242 18.25 21.45 -6.82
C TYR A 242 18.76 22.10 -8.11
N ASP A 243 18.23 23.25 -8.56
CA ASP A 243 18.59 23.82 -9.86
C ASP A 243 20.09 24.13 -9.97
N ALA A 244 20.73 24.51 -8.87
CA ALA A 244 22.18 24.73 -8.79
C ALA A 244 23.03 23.46 -8.93
N HIS A 245 22.41 22.28 -8.82
CA HIS A 245 23.07 20.98 -8.89
C HIS A 245 22.80 20.29 -10.23
N TYR A 246 23.85 19.82 -10.88
CA TYR A 246 23.74 19.02 -12.10
C TYR A 246 23.20 17.61 -11.81
N GLY A 247 23.59 16.99 -10.70
CA GLY A 247 23.11 15.66 -10.30
C GLY A 247 22.46 15.67 -8.93
N ILE A 248 21.48 14.80 -8.74
CA ILE A 248 20.96 14.39 -7.43
C ILE A 248 21.23 12.90 -7.28
N VAL A 249 21.77 12.47 -6.15
CA VAL A 249 22.00 11.05 -5.85
C VAL A 249 21.27 10.69 -4.57
N LEU A 250 20.27 9.81 -4.69
CA LEU A 250 19.62 9.17 -3.56
C LEU A 250 20.43 7.93 -3.23
N LYS A 251 21.30 8.03 -2.23
CA LYS A 251 22.22 6.95 -1.88
C LYS A 251 21.69 6.20 -0.68
N ASN A 252 21.43 4.90 -0.87
CA ASN A 252 21.09 3.99 0.21
C ASN A 252 19.92 4.52 1.07
N ASP A 253 18.90 5.09 0.44
CA ASP A 253 17.64 5.46 1.10
C ASP A 253 16.76 4.21 1.17
N PRO A 254 16.40 3.65 2.33
CA PRO A 254 15.52 2.48 2.41
C PRO A 254 14.05 2.82 2.69
N ASP A 255 13.61 4.08 2.56
CA ASP A 255 12.31 4.56 3.03
C ASP A 255 11.43 5.16 1.91
N TYR A 256 10.17 5.43 2.24
CA TYR A 256 9.17 6.00 1.33
C TYR A 256 9.00 7.52 1.51
N SER A 257 10.04 8.28 1.19
CA SER A 257 10.08 9.74 1.40
C SER A 257 9.12 10.54 0.50
N ALA A 258 8.48 9.90 -0.49
CA ALA A 258 7.44 10.54 -1.31
C ALA A 258 6.29 11.11 -0.47
N ALA A 259 6.01 10.55 0.72
CA ALA A 259 5.04 11.10 1.66
C ALA A 259 5.34 12.56 2.08
N LEU A 260 6.63 12.91 2.20
CA LEU A 260 7.06 14.27 2.52
C LEU A 260 6.76 15.23 1.36
N LEU A 261 7.05 14.79 0.13
CA LEU A 261 6.80 15.59 -1.09
C LEU A 261 5.31 15.84 -1.30
N GLN A 262 4.45 14.87 -0.96
CA GLN A 262 3.00 15.05 -1.02
C GLN A 262 2.49 16.09 -0.01
N ALA A 263 3.17 16.24 1.12
CA ALA A 263 2.87 17.29 2.09
C ALA A 263 3.50 18.66 1.72
N ASN A 264 4.43 18.72 0.77
CA ASN A 264 5.15 19.94 0.45
C ASN A 264 4.26 20.97 -0.29
N PRO A 265 4.17 22.24 0.17
CA PRO A 265 3.24 23.22 -0.40
C PRO A 265 3.53 23.59 -1.86
N TYR A 266 4.78 23.45 -2.32
CA TYR A 266 5.16 23.72 -3.71
C TYR A 266 4.72 22.58 -4.65
N HIS A 267 4.77 21.33 -4.19
CA HIS A 267 4.50 20.15 -5.02
C HIS A 267 3.09 19.59 -4.84
N ALA A 268 2.47 19.79 -3.69
CA ALA A 268 1.16 19.21 -3.38
C ALA A 268 0.06 19.56 -4.41
N PRO A 269 -0.03 20.79 -4.96
CA PRO A 269 -1.00 21.08 -6.02
C PRO A 269 -0.76 20.25 -7.29
N PHE A 270 0.50 20.15 -7.74
CA PHE A 270 0.89 19.32 -8.88
C PHE A 270 0.59 17.84 -8.61
N LEU A 271 1.00 17.32 -7.46
CA LEU A 271 0.81 15.92 -7.09
C LEU A 271 -0.67 15.56 -6.94
N ARG A 272 -1.53 16.44 -6.41
CA ARG A 272 -2.98 16.20 -6.37
C ARG A 272 -3.61 16.20 -7.75
N ASN A 273 -3.08 16.95 -8.70
CA ASN A 273 -3.57 16.94 -10.08
C ASN A 273 -3.21 15.62 -10.79
N ILE A 274 -2.00 15.10 -10.56
CA ILE A 274 -1.52 13.86 -11.19
C ILE A 274 -2.05 12.61 -10.46
N PHE A 275 -2.09 12.65 -9.12
CA PHE A 275 -2.48 11.57 -8.22
C PHE A 275 -3.60 12.03 -7.26
N PRO A 276 -4.82 12.26 -7.75
CA PRO A 276 -5.91 12.81 -6.94
C PRO A 276 -6.41 11.87 -5.85
N THR A 277 -6.16 10.56 -5.93
CA THR A 277 -6.40 9.62 -4.81
C THR A 277 -5.31 9.71 -3.73
N GLY A 278 -4.21 10.41 -4.01
CA GLY A 278 -3.00 10.43 -3.21
C GLY A 278 -2.13 9.18 -3.34
N GLU A 279 -2.54 8.19 -4.14
CA GLU A 279 -1.79 6.96 -4.35
C GLU A 279 -0.80 7.15 -5.51
N MET A 280 0.46 7.36 -5.16
CA MET A 280 1.56 7.62 -6.09
C MET A 280 2.36 6.36 -6.37
N PHE A 281 2.46 5.45 -5.40
CA PHE A 281 3.33 4.28 -5.54
C PHE A 281 2.87 3.37 -6.67
N GLN A 282 1.60 2.95 -6.67
CA GLN A 282 1.08 2.00 -7.65
C GLN A 282 1.33 2.43 -9.12
N PRO A 283 0.89 3.62 -9.58
CA PRO A 283 1.08 4.03 -10.96
C PRO A 283 2.56 4.14 -11.35
N LEU A 284 3.41 4.65 -10.45
CA LEU A 284 4.84 4.80 -10.73
C LEU A 284 5.56 3.45 -10.71
N ALA A 285 5.18 2.54 -9.82
CA ALA A 285 5.69 1.17 -9.79
C ALA A 285 5.32 0.40 -11.06
N HIS A 286 4.11 0.56 -11.61
CA HIS A 286 3.76 -0.05 -12.91
C HIS A 286 4.56 0.50 -14.09
N PHE A 287 5.05 1.73 -14.00
CA PHE A 287 5.94 2.32 -14.99
C PHE A 287 7.38 1.79 -14.86
N LEU A 288 7.89 1.70 -13.62
CA LEU A 288 9.30 1.39 -13.33
C LEU A 288 9.60 -0.09 -13.16
N LEU A 289 8.76 -0.80 -12.41
CA LEU A 289 8.99 -2.14 -11.89
C LEU A 289 8.37 -3.20 -12.81
N LYS A 290 8.64 -3.14 -14.12
CA LYS A 290 8.16 -4.16 -15.05
C LYS A 290 8.99 -5.43 -14.89
N VAL A 291 8.45 -6.42 -14.18
CA VAL A 291 9.14 -7.69 -13.93
C VAL A 291 9.56 -8.33 -15.26
N ARG A 292 10.78 -8.86 -15.32
CA ARG A 292 11.29 -9.51 -16.54
C ARG A 292 10.37 -10.65 -16.98
N PRO A 293 10.22 -10.89 -18.30
CA PRO A 293 9.27 -11.87 -18.83
C PRO A 293 9.40 -13.27 -18.22
N GLU A 294 10.61 -13.73 -17.93
CA GLU A 294 10.87 -15.05 -17.33
C GLU A 294 10.42 -15.17 -15.87
N LEU A 295 10.50 -14.10 -15.08
CA LEU A 295 10.01 -14.08 -13.70
C LEU A 295 8.50 -13.84 -13.68
N GLU A 296 8.00 -12.96 -14.55
CA GLU A 296 6.57 -12.71 -14.71
C GLU A 296 5.84 -13.97 -15.22
N ALA A 297 6.47 -14.76 -16.10
CA ALA A 297 5.92 -16.05 -16.52
C ALA A 297 5.70 -17.01 -15.34
N GLN A 298 6.58 -17.00 -14.33
CA GLN A 298 6.42 -17.79 -13.11
C GLN A 298 5.26 -17.28 -12.26
N VAL A 299 5.14 -15.96 -12.08
CA VAL A 299 4.00 -15.32 -11.40
C VAL A 299 2.68 -15.73 -12.07
N GLN A 300 2.60 -15.57 -13.39
CA GLN A 300 1.38 -15.86 -14.15
C GLN A 300 1.07 -17.36 -14.17
N ASP A 301 2.07 -18.23 -14.24
CA ASP A 301 1.88 -19.67 -14.17
C ASP A 301 1.35 -20.11 -12.80
N PHE A 302 1.94 -19.61 -11.72
CA PHE A 302 1.46 -19.88 -10.37
C PHE A 302 0.02 -19.38 -10.19
N LYS A 303 -0.25 -18.14 -10.60
CA LYS A 303 -1.60 -17.54 -10.52
C LYS A 303 -2.63 -18.38 -11.28
N ARG A 304 -2.36 -18.77 -12.53
CA ARG A 304 -3.28 -19.61 -13.33
C ARG A 304 -3.58 -20.94 -12.66
N LYS A 305 -2.58 -21.58 -12.05
CA LYS A 305 -2.72 -22.91 -11.43
C LYS A 305 -3.42 -22.86 -10.08
N HIS A 306 -3.14 -21.84 -9.29
CA HIS A 306 -3.42 -21.86 -7.84
C HIS A 306 -4.44 -20.81 -7.40
N PHE A 307 -4.56 -19.67 -8.10
CA PHE A 307 -5.50 -18.63 -7.68
C PHE A 307 -6.93 -18.97 -8.13
N ARG A 308 -7.89 -18.34 -7.48
CA ARG A 308 -9.32 -18.39 -7.83
C ARG A 308 -9.80 -17.01 -8.23
N GLN A 309 -11.11 -16.89 -8.46
CA GLN A 309 -11.74 -15.60 -8.72
C GLN A 309 -11.46 -14.61 -7.58
N VAL A 310 -11.46 -15.10 -6.34
CA VAL A 310 -11.01 -14.35 -5.17
C VAL A 310 -9.87 -15.09 -4.49
N THR A 311 -8.73 -14.42 -4.39
CA THR A 311 -7.59 -14.85 -3.59
C THR A 311 -7.30 -13.79 -2.52
N ILE A 312 -7.23 -14.20 -1.27
CA ILE A 312 -6.84 -13.35 -0.15
C ILE A 312 -5.38 -13.66 0.19
N GLY A 313 -4.51 -12.67 0.10
CA GLY A 313 -3.10 -12.84 0.45
C GLY A 313 -2.84 -12.58 1.93
N MET A 314 -1.96 -13.37 2.52
CA MET A 314 -1.44 -13.17 3.87
C MET A 314 0.08 -13.04 3.81
N GLN A 315 0.59 -11.86 4.18
CA GLN A 315 2.02 -11.61 4.33
C GLN A 315 2.38 -11.68 5.82
N ILE A 316 3.10 -12.72 6.22
CA ILE A 316 3.44 -13.01 7.62
C ILE A 316 4.95 -12.87 7.83
N ARG A 317 5.38 -11.79 8.48
CA ARG A 317 6.79 -11.53 8.87
C ARG A 317 6.99 -11.85 10.35
N ARG A 318 7.83 -12.84 10.68
CA ARG A 318 8.17 -13.24 12.07
C ARG A 318 9.66 -13.13 12.40
N LEU A 319 10.55 -13.08 11.42
CA LEU A 319 12.00 -12.95 11.63
C LEU A 319 12.46 -11.51 11.88
N LYS A 320 11.56 -10.57 12.13
CA LYS A 320 11.90 -9.20 12.58
C LYS A 320 12.40 -9.16 14.05
N CYS A 321 12.44 -10.32 14.71
CA CYS A 321 12.52 -10.48 16.16
C CYS A 321 13.81 -11.19 16.62
N ASP A 322 14.90 -11.12 15.86
CA ASP A 322 16.15 -11.83 16.13
C ASP A 322 17.08 -11.16 17.17
N GLY A 323 16.53 -10.29 18.01
CA GLY A 323 17.15 -9.87 19.27
C GLY A 323 18.20 -8.75 19.18
N ASN A 324 18.49 -8.23 17.98
CA ASN A 324 19.33 -7.05 17.83
C ASN A 324 18.48 -5.80 17.64
N GLU A 325 18.71 -4.81 18.51
CA GLU A 325 18.17 -3.44 18.51
C GLU A 325 16.70 -3.26 18.93
N GLY A 326 16.48 -2.95 20.22
CA GLY A 326 15.31 -2.18 20.70
C GLY A 326 13.94 -2.69 20.23
N SER A 327 13.86 -3.96 19.90
CA SER A 327 12.92 -4.53 18.96
C SER A 327 11.62 -4.91 19.65
N ILE A 328 10.52 -4.77 18.92
CA ILE A 328 9.22 -5.34 19.27
C ILE A 328 9.44 -6.68 19.94
N HIS A 329 8.99 -6.81 21.19
CA HIS A 329 9.22 -8.03 21.94
C HIS A 329 8.58 -9.19 21.17
N CYS A 330 9.28 -10.30 20.99
CA CYS A 330 8.83 -11.40 20.13
C CYS A 330 7.49 -12.00 20.58
N ASP A 331 7.17 -11.86 21.86
CA ASP A 331 5.90 -12.21 22.50
C ASP A 331 4.74 -11.27 22.09
N GLN A 332 5.03 -10.12 21.50
CA GLN A 332 4.08 -9.16 20.96
C GLN A 332 3.81 -9.36 19.46
N LEU A 333 4.45 -10.33 18.80
CA LEU A 333 4.10 -10.65 17.41
C LEU A 333 2.68 -11.25 17.35
N PRO A 334 1.83 -10.81 16.41
CA PRO A 334 0.53 -11.42 16.21
C PRO A 334 0.70 -12.90 15.80
N ALA A 335 -0.06 -13.76 16.48
CA ALA A 335 -0.11 -15.19 16.17
C ALA A 335 -0.67 -15.41 14.75
N VAL A 336 -0.30 -16.54 14.12
CA VAL A 336 -0.77 -16.90 12.77
C VAL A 336 -2.30 -17.01 12.73
N GLU A 337 -2.90 -17.47 13.83
CA GLU A 337 -4.34 -17.50 14.06
C GLU A 337 -4.99 -16.14 13.81
N ASN A 338 -4.35 -15.04 14.21
CA ASN A 338 -4.90 -13.70 14.04
C ASN A 338 -4.93 -13.29 12.56
N PHE A 339 -3.91 -13.65 11.78
CA PHE A 339 -3.90 -13.44 10.32
C PHE A 339 -5.02 -14.24 9.65
N VAL A 340 -5.18 -15.51 10.02
CA VAL A 340 -6.23 -16.39 9.49
C VAL A 340 -7.62 -15.83 9.83
N ALA A 341 -7.83 -15.38 11.07
CA ALA A 341 -9.08 -14.78 11.50
C ALA A 341 -9.41 -13.50 10.70
N ALA A 342 -8.43 -12.62 10.48
CA ALA A 342 -8.60 -11.42 9.66
C ALA A 342 -8.93 -11.78 8.19
N ALA A 343 -8.23 -12.77 7.63
CA ALA A 343 -8.46 -13.22 6.26
C ALA A 343 -9.86 -13.87 6.08
N ARG A 344 -10.30 -14.68 7.06
CA ARG A 344 -11.67 -15.22 7.11
C ARG A 344 -12.72 -14.12 7.27
N ALA A 345 -12.44 -13.08 8.04
CA ALA A 345 -13.34 -11.92 8.16
C ALA A 345 -13.49 -11.18 6.82
N LEU A 346 -12.42 -11.03 6.04
CA LEU A 346 -12.48 -10.45 4.69
C LEU A 346 -13.27 -11.32 3.71
N GLN A 347 -13.10 -12.65 3.77
CA GLN A 347 -13.94 -13.60 3.02
C GLN A 347 -15.42 -13.43 3.37
N ALA A 348 -15.75 -13.46 4.67
CA ALA A 348 -17.13 -13.36 5.15
C ALA A 348 -17.76 -12.00 4.80
N ALA A 349 -17.01 -10.90 4.89
CA ALA A 349 -17.47 -9.57 4.50
C ALA A 349 -17.82 -9.45 3.01
N ARG A 350 -17.25 -10.33 2.17
CA ARG A 350 -17.58 -10.45 0.74
C ARG A 350 -18.70 -11.47 0.47
N GLY A 351 -19.17 -12.20 1.47
CA GLY A 351 -20.21 -13.21 1.34
C GLY A 351 -19.77 -14.40 0.48
N LEU A 352 -18.50 -14.79 0.57
CA LEU A 352 -17.89 -15.84 -0.26
C LEU A 352 -17.78 -17.17 0.50
N ASP A 353 -18.13 -18.25 -0.18
CA ASP A 353 -17.98 -19.61 0.35
C ASP A 353 -16.54 -20.13 0.22
N ASP A 354 -16.22 -21.18 0.98
CA ASP A 354 -14.87 -21.79 0.99
C ASP A 354 -14.44 -22.34 -0.37
N SER A 355 -15.40 -22.70 -1.23
CA SER A 355 -15.13 -23.17 -2.59
C SER A 355 -14.71 -22.05 -3.54
N GLU A 356 -15.03 -20.79 -3.22
CA GLU A 356 -14.82 -19.62 -4.08
C GLU A 356 -13.50 -18.90 -3.79
N VAL A 357 -12.88 -19.17 -2.64
CA VAL A 357 -11.70 -18.46 -2.15
C VAL A 357 -10.45 -19.36 -2.11
N ARG A 358 -9.30 -18.74 -2.36
CA ARG A 358 -7.98 -19.28 -1.97
C ARG A 358 -7.24 -18.29 -1.09
N PHE A 359 -6.39 -18.83 -0.23
CA PHE A 359 -5.50 -18.06 0.63
C PHE A 359 -4.07 -18.22 0.15
N PHE A 360 -3.50 -17.16 -0.41
CA PHE A 360 -2.08 -17.15 -0.76
C PHE A 360 -1.25 -16.71 0.46
N VAL A 361 -0.21 -17.45 0.79
CA VAL A 361 0.66 -17.14 1.94
C VAL A 361 2.06 -16.80 1.46
N GLY A 362 2.56 -15.63 1.87
CA GLY A 362 3.97 -15.25 1.78
C GLY A 362 4.51 -15.05 3.19
N ALA A 363 5.37 -15.95 3.66
CA ALA A 363 5.92 -15.93 5.01
C ALA A 363 7.43 -16.18 5.05
N ASP A 364 8.07 -15.66 6.09
CA ASP A 364 9.52 -15.80 6.30
C ASP A 364 9.91 -16.97 7.21
N GLN A 365 8.93 -17.77 7.66
CA GLN A 365 9.15 -18.97 8.48
C GLN A 365 8.31 -20.15 7.96
N PRO A 366 8.91 -21.36 7.75
CA PRO A 366 8.20 -22.57 7.35
C PRO A 366 6.97 -22.89 8.22
N GLU A 367 7.10 -22.68 9.53
CA GLU A 367 6.07 -22.99 10.53
C GLU A 367 4.79 -22.17 10.30
N SER A 368 4.93 -20.95 9.78
CA SER A 368 3.78 -20.11 9.45
C SER A 368 2.92 -20.74 8.37
N TYR A 369 3.53 -21.30 7.32
CA TYR A 369 2.80 -21.98 6.24
C TYR A 369 2.06 -23.21 6.76
N GLN A 370 2.75 -24.06 7.52
CA GLN A 370 2.17 -25.28 8.09
C GLN A 370 0.99 -24.96 9.00
N LYS A 371 1.12 -23.90 9.81
CA LYS A 371 0.07 -23.47 10.73
C LYS A 371 -1.14 -22.91 9.99
N VAL A 372 -0.96 -22.13 8.92
CA VAL A 372 -2.09 -21.67 8.09
C VAL A 372 -2.80 -22.88 7.44
N VAL A 373 -2.05 -23.84 6.90
CA VAL A 373 -2.61 -25.08 6.34
C VAL A 373 -3.40 -25.86 7.39
N GLN A 374 -2.90 -25.96 8.62
CA GLN A 374 -3.61 -26.61 9.72
C GLN A 374 -4.96 -25.94 10.04
N LEU A 375 -5.01 -24.60 10.00
CA LEU A 375 -6.19 -23.81 10.37
C LEU A 375 -7.25 -23.71 9.27
N LEU A 376 -6.82 -23.70 8.00
CA LEU A 376 -7.70 -23.48 6.84
C LEU A 376 -7.93 -24.73 5.99
N GLY A 377 -7.10 -25.76 6.13
CA GLY A 377 -7.11 -26.94 5.28
C GLY A 377 -6.23 -26.79 4.04
N GLN A 378 -5.62 -27.89 3.62
CA GLN A 378 -4.64 -27.95 2.52
C GLN A 378 -5.22 -27.47 1.17
N ASP A 379 -6.51 -27.68 0.93
CA ASP A 379 -7.15 -27.35 -0.34
C ASP A 379 -7.42 -25.85 -0.51
N MET A 380 -7.46 -25.09 0.58
CA MET A 380 -7.73 -23.65 0.59
C MET A 380 -6.46 -22.81 0.49
N VAL A 381 -5.32 -23.37 0.88
CA VAL A 381 -4.07 -22.62 1.08
C VAL A 381 -3.08 -22.92 -0.05
N VAL A 382 -2.53 -21.87 -0.63
CA VAL A 382 -1.53 -21.94 -1.69
C VAL A 382 -0.32 -21.09 -1.32
N PHE A 383 0.88 -21.59 -1.57
CA PHE A 383 2.13 -20.87 -1.36
C PHE A 383 3.22 -21.47 -2.24
N ARG A 384 4.28 -20.69 -2.49
CA ARG A 384 5.45 -21.16 -3.22
C ARG A 384 6.35 -21.99 -2.30
N LYS A 385 6.74 -23.19 -2.74
CA LYS A 385 7.59 -24.10 -1.95
C LYS A 385 9.06 -23.69 -1.95
N ASP A 386 9.48 -22.95 -2.96
CA ASP A 386 10.82 -22.42 -3.14
C ASP A 386 11.05 -21.10 -2.39
N ASN A 387 10.01 -20.53 -1.79
CA ASN A 387 10.09 -19.44 -0.84
C ASN A 387 9.89 -19.96 0.58
N GLY A 388 10.68 -19.46 1.54
CA GLY A 388 10.42 -19.73 2.95
C GLY A 388 10.99 -21.02 3.54
N VAL A 389 11.36 -22.03 2.74
CA VAL A 389 11.82 -23.36 3.23
C VAL A 389 13.28 -23.67 2.85
N GLY A 390 13.95 -22.78 2.13
CA GLY A 390 15.36 -22.90 1.76
C GLY A 390 16.32 -22.43 2.86
N GLN A 391 17.57 -22.93 2.84
CA GLN A 391 18.66 -22.38 3.66
C GLN A 391 18.74 -20.86 3.47
N VAL A 392 18.89 -20.11 4.57
CA VAL A 392 19.11 -18.66 4.57
C VAL A 392 20.28 -18.36 3.63
N SER A 393 20.00 -17.80 2.45
CA SER A 393 20.98 -17.76 1.36
C SER A 393 21.99 -16.62 1.52
N SER A 394 21.84 -15.77 2.53
CA SER A 394 22.69 -14.60 2.71
C SER A 394 23.43 -14.68 4.05
N LYS A 395 24.76 -14.67 3.97
CA LYS A 395 25.66 -14.33 5.10
C LYS A 395 25.65 -12.81 5.38
N VAL A 396 24.70 -12.07 4.80
CA VAL A 396 24.56 -10.63 4.98
C VAL A 396 24.03 -10.40 6.39
N ILE A 397 24.83 -9.69 7.19
CA ILE A 397 24.56 -9.38 8.59
C ILE A 397 23.19 -8.71 8.69
N GLY A 398 22.20 -9.38 9.30
CA GLY A 398 20.94 -8.76 9.74
C GLY A 398 19.71 -8.93 8.83
N VAL A 399 19.81 -9.63 7.69
CA VAL A 399 18.65 -9.87 6.81
C VAL A 399 18.42 -11.37 6.64
N ASN A 400 17.98 -12.03 7.72
CA ASN A 400 17.64 -13.45 7.76
C ASN A 400 16.36 -13.75 6.95
N ASN A 401 16.33 -13.42 5.66
CA ASN A 401 15.20 -13.72 4.78
C ASN A 401 15.42 -15.08 4.10
N PRO A 402 14.41 -15.97 4.09
CA PRO A 402 14.51 -17.23 3.37
C PRO A 402 14.39 -17.02 1.85
N GLY A 403 14.95 -17.94 1.07
CA GLY A 403 14.88 -17.92 -0.40
C GLY A 403 15.90 -16.97 -1.06
N THR A 404 15.79 -16.77 -2.37
CA THR A 404 16.60 -15.80 -3.13
C THR A 404 15.87 -14.48 -3.27
N PRO A 405 16.56 -13.38 -3.62
CA PRO A 405 15.90 -12.12 -3.97
C PRO A 405 14.85 -12.27 -5.09
N GLU A 406 15.11 -13.09 -6.11
CA GLU A 406 14.16 -13.35 -7.21
C GLU A 406 12.93 -14.12 -6.74
N SER A 407 13.11 -15.11 -5.85
CA SER A 407 11.99 -15.84 -5.29
C SER A 407 11.14 -14.92 -4.40
N ALA A 408 11.77 -14.08 -3.58
CA ALA A 408 11.11 -13.05 -2.78
C ALA A 408 10.37 -12.01 -3.65
N LEU A 409 10.92 -11.60 -4.78
CA LEU A 409 10.24 -10.71 -5.73
C LEU A 409 8.96 -11.34 -6.29
N ILE A 410 9.01 -12.60 -6.69
CA ILE A 410 7.83 -13.29 -7.24
C ILE A 410 6.72 -13.43 -6.19
N ASP A 411 7.05 -13.72 -4.92
CA ASP A 411 6.03 -13.76 -3.85
C ASP A 411 5.42 -12.37 -3.62
N MET A 412 6.24 -11.31 -3.64
CA MET A 412 5.77 -9.94 -3.51
C MET A 412 4.81 -9.59 -4.66
N ARG A 413 5.16 -10.02 -5.88
CA ARG A 413 4.31 -9.86 -7.05
C ARG A 413 3.02 -10.67 -6.92
N LEU A 414 3.06 -11.92 -6.47
CA LEU A 414 1.87 -12.74 -6.25
C LEU A 414 0.94 -12.16 -5.17
N LEU A 415 1.49 -11.60 -4.09
CA LEU A 415 0.73 -10.84 -3.10
C LEU A 415 0.05 -9.62 -3.76
N SER A 416 0.76 -8.88 -4.62
CA SER A 416 0.19 -7.73 -5.35
C SER A 416 -0.92 -8.12 -6.34
N GLU A 417 -1.04 -9.40 -6.69
CA GLU A 417 -2.07 -9.96 -7.59
C GLU A 417 -3.29 -10.52 -6.84
N CYS A 418 -3.30 -10.46 -5.50
CA CYS A 418 -4.44 -10.86 -4.67
C CYS A 418 -5.56 -9.81 -4.72
N ASN A 419 -6.77 -10.19 -4.30
CA ASN A 419 -7.91 -9.27 -4.24
C ASN A 419 -7.97 -8.50 -2.92
N GLU A 420 -7.42 -9.08 -1.86
CA GLU A 420 -7.32 -8.52 -0.52
C GLU A 420 -5.99 -8.94 0.09
N LEU A 421 -5.49 -8.16 1.04
CA LEU A 421 -4.25 -8.45 1.75
C LEU A 421 -4.39 -8.27 3.26
N VAL A 422 -3.82 -9.21 4.00
CA VAL A 422 -3.51 -9.11 5.43
C VAL A 422 -1.99 -9.10 5.56
N ILE A 423 -1.40 -8.07 6.16
CA ILE A 423 0.06 -7.90 6.25
C ILE A 423 0.52 -7.65 7.68
N THR A 424 1.76 -8.00 8.01
CA THR A 424 2.38 -7.62 9.29
C THR A 424 2.67 -6.11 9.34
N VAL A 425 2.33 -5.43 10.44
CA VAL A 425 2.66 -4.01 10.63
C VAL A 425 4.17 -3.78 10.59
N GLY A 426 4.60 -2.71 9.92
CA GLY A 426 6.02 -2.38 9.78
C GLY A 426 6.83 -3.37 8.93
N SER A 427 6.17 -4.25 8.18
CA SER A 427 6.78 -5.01 7.09
C SER A 427 6.70 -4.17 5.81
N SER A 428 7.83 -3.64 5.36
CA SER A 428 7.92 -2.95 4.07
C SER A 428 7.63 -3.89 2.91
N TYR A 429 7.96 -5.18 3.03
CA TYR A 429 7.66 -6.20 2.03
C TYR A 429 6.16 -6.32 1.76
N GLY A 430 5.34 -6.44 2.82
CA GLY A 430 3.87 -6.48 2.69
C GLY A 430 3.29 -5.14 2.22
N SER A 431 3.86 -4.03 2.69
CA SER A 431 3.43 -2.68 2.29
C SER A 431 3.67 -2.42 0.80
N VAL A 432 4.82 -2.83 0.27
CA VAL A 432 5.15 -2.71 -1.16
C VAL A 432 4.27 -3.63 -2.00
N ALA A 433 4.04 -4.88 -1.58
CA ALA A 433 3.11 -5.76 -2.31
C ALA A 433 1.71 -5.15 -2.41
N ALA A 434 1.22 -4.58 -1.30
CA ALA A 434 -0.06 -3.90 -1.24
C ALA A 434 -0.11 -2.66 -2.14
N ALA A 435 0.89 -1.79 -2.05
CA ALA A 435 1.02 -0.58 -2.86
C ALA A 435 1.13 -0.91 -4.36
N TRP A 436 1.89 -1.94 -4.72
CA TRP A 436 2.03 -2.37 -6.11
C TRP A 436 0.72 -2.95 -6.66
N GLY A 437 -0.07 -3.62 -5.82
CA GLY A 437 -1.40 -4.11 -6.17
C GLY A 437 -2.49 -3.03 -6.19
N GLY A 438 -2.24 -1.87 -5.56
CA GLY A 438 -3.31 -0.89 -5.26
C GLY A 438 -4.32 -1.45 -4.25
N ILE A 439 -3.85 -2.26 -3.30
CA ILE A 439 -4.69 -2.93 -2.31
C ILE A 439 -4.49 -2.22 -0.98
N ALA A 440 -5.53 -1.61 -0.40
CA ALA A 440 -5.45 -1.12 0.97
C ALA A 440 -5.46 -2.33 1.93
N PRO A 441 -4.36 -2.67 2.63
CA PRO A 441 -4.28 -3.92 3.37
C PRO A 441 -4.95 -3.84 4.75
N VAL A 442 -5.31 -4.99 5.32
CA VAL A 442 -5.47 -5.13 6.77
C VAL A 442 -4.08 -5.30 7.38
N GLN A 443 -3.72 -4.46 8.35
CA GLN A 443 -2.44 -4.56 9.04
C GLN A 443 -2.60 -5.21 10.40
N MET A 444 -1.86 -6.30 10.61
CA MET A 444 -1.78 -6.99 11.89
C MET A 444 -0.80 -6.24 12.79
N LEU A 445 -1.33 -5.71 13.88
CA LEU A 445 -0.58 -4.93 14.86
C LEU A 445 0.29 -5.85 15.74
N HIS A 446 1.37 -5.28 16.26
CA HIS A 446 2.14 -5.88 17.35
C HIS A 446 1.53 -5.46 18.69
N GLY A 447 1.59 -6.33 19.68
CA GLY A 447 1.19 -6.03 21.06
C GLY A 447 0.47 -7.17 21.75
N LEU A 448 0.17 -6.96 23.04
CA LEU A 448 -0.58 -7.91 23.87
C LEU A 448 -2.11 -7.85 23.64
N HIS A 449 -2.61 -6.85 22.89
CA HIS A 449 -4.00 -6.70 22.44
C HIS A 449 -5.07 -7.14 23.45
N GLN A 450 -4.99 -6.60 24.68
CA GLN A 450 -5.81 -7.07 25.81
C GLN A 450 -7.24 -6.54 25.81
N ASN A 451 -7.57 -5.55 24.96
CA ASN A 451 -8.90 -4.92 24.94
C ASN A 451 -9.21 -4.26 23.59
N VAL A 452 -10.47 -3.82 23.43
CA VAL A 452 -10.99 -3.21 22.19
C VAL A 452 -10.31 -1.90 21.79
N GLN A 453 -9.62 -1.21 22.71
CA GLN A 453 -8.87 0.01 22.41
C GLN A 453 -7.49 -0.31 21.80
N ASN A 454 -7.05 -1.57 21.89
CA ASN A 454 -5.83 -2.07 21.27
C ASN A 454 -6.16 -3.27 20.36
N PRO A 455 -6.81 -3.04 19.20
CA PRO A 455 -7.24 -4.12 18.32
C PRO A 455 -6.05 -4.87 17.73
N TYR A 456 -6.24 -6.14 17.36
CA TYR A 456 -5.21 -6.94 16.68
C TYR A 456 -4.86 -6.43 15.29
N TRP A 457 -5.74 -5.63 14.68
CA TRP A 457 -5.58 -5.15 13.33
C TRP A 457 -6.37 -3.87 13.07
N TYR A 458 -6.00 -3.19 11.98
CA TYR A 458 -6.81 -2.13 11.38
C TYR A 458 -6.76 -2.25 9.86
N LYS A 459 -7.77 -1.71 9.16
CA LYS A 459 -7.76 -1.59 7.70
C LYS A 459 -7.11 -0.27 7.31
N ALA A 460 -6.06 -0.33 6.50
CA ALA A 460 -5.44 0.85 5.93
C ALA A 460 -6.44 1.63 5.05
N ILE A 461 -6.25 2.95 4.96
CA ILE A 461 -7.13 3.81 4.15
C ILE A 461 -6.71 3.78 2.68
N THR A 462 -5.40 3.64 2.44
CA THR A 462 -4.79 3.58 1.10
C THR A 462 -3.83 2.40 1.01
N SER A 463 -3.39 2.12 -0.21
CA SER A 463 -2.36 1.11 -0.50
C SER A 463 -0.93 1.61 -0.25
N GLU A 464 -0.75 2.90 0.01
CA GLU A 464 0.56 3.55 0.07
C GLU A 464 1.48 2.96 1.16
N PRO A 465 2.78 2.76 0.86
CA PRO A 465 3.74 2.34 1.86
C PRO A 465 3.85 3.37 2.99
N CYS A 466 4.20 2.92 4.18
CA CYS A 466 4.52 3.85 5.25
C CYS A 466 5.86 4.55 5.00
N TYR A 467 6.01 5.75 5.55
CA TYR A 467 7.29 6.42 5.73
C TYR A 467 7.79 6.04 7.12
N TRP A 468 8.78 5.15 7.22
CA TRP A 468 9.31 4.63 8.49
C TRP A 468 9.77 5.79 9.39
N LYS A 469 10.49 6.76 8.85
CA LYS A 469 10.85 7.94 9.64
C LYS A 469 9.69 8.81 10.05
N GLY A 470 8.46 8.55 9.61
CA GLY A 470 7.29 9.31 10.02
C GLY A 470 7.01 9.31 11.53
N ASN A 471 7.55 8.35 12.28
CA ASN A 471 7.44 8.29 13.75
C ASN A 471 7.94 9.56 14.46
N ILE A 472 8.90 10.28 13.88
CA ILE A 472 9.44 11.53 14.40
C ILE A 472 8.34 12.60 14.55
N PHE A 473 7.33 12.59 13.67
CA PHE A 473 6.19 13.51 13.67
C PHE A 473 5.12 13.15 14.72
N LEU A 474 5.19 11.95 15.30
CA LEU A 474 4.36 11.51 16.42
C LEU A 474 4.98 11.95 17.75
N ASN A 475 6.27 11.68 17.93
CA ASN A 475 6.90 11.72 19.25
C ASN A 475 7.68 13.00 19.55
N ASN A 476 7.89 13.89 18.56
CA ASN A 476 8.73 15.11 18.67
C ASN A 476 10.13 14.84 19.26
N LYS A 477 10.59 13.59 19.18
CA LYS A 477 11.82 13.10 19.77
C LYS A 477 12.39 12.04 18.85
N ASP A 478 13.56 12.30 18.33
CA ASP A 478 14.44 11.28 17.80
C ASP A 478 15.87 11.58 18.27
N PRO A 479 16.54 10.62 18.93
CA PRO A 479 17.90 10.82 19.44
C PRO A 479 18.94 11.12 18.36
N TYR A 480 18.68 10.78 17.09
CA TYR A 480 19.62 10.97 15.98
C TYR A 480 19.38 12.26 15.19
N TRP A 481 18.22 12.89 15.35
CA TRP A 481 17.73 13.93 14.42
C TRP A 481 17.43 15.28 15.08
N GLY A 482 17.62 15.38 16.39
CA GLY A 482 17.30 16.59 17.13
C GLY A 482 15.77 16.81 17.25
N LYS A 483 15.38 17.95 17.81
CA LYS A 483 13.97 18.34 17.87
C LYS A 483 13.54 18.83 16.50
N LEU A 484 12.58 18.13 15.89
CA LEU A 484 11.83 18.67 14.77
C LEU A 484 11.19 20.00 15.15
N GLY A 485 11.21 20.94 14.21
CA GLY A 485 10.47 22.18 14.37
C GLY A 485 8.96 21.90 14.37
N PRO A 486 8.17 22.71 15.09
CA PRO A 486 6.71 22.61 15.07
C PRO A 486 6.14 22.84 13.67
N ASN A 487 6.86 23.57 12.80
CA ASN A 487 6.43 23.90 11.45
C ASN A 487 6.44 22.69 10.52
N GLU A 488 7.50 21.88 10.54
CA GLU A 488 7.63 20.66 9.73
C GLU A 488 6.54 19.65 10.11
N THR A 489 6.32 19.45 11.41
CA THR A 489 5.26 18.56 11.90
C THR A 489 3.88 19.06 11.49
N ALA A 490 3.61 20.36 11.64
CA ALA A 490 2.35 20.95 11.22
C ALA A 490 2.14 20.83 9.70
N GLN A 491 3.20 21.01 8.91
CA GLN A 491 3.13 20.86 7.46
C GLN A 491 2.87 19.42 7.04
N PHE A 492 3.61 18.44 7.59
CA PHE A 492 3.41 17.03 7.28
C PHE A 492 1.97 16.58 7.59
N LYS A 493 1.42 17.03 8.72
CA LYS A 493 0.03 16.74 9.13
C LYS A 493 -1.06 17.40 8.27
N LYS A 494 -0.71 18.31 7.34
CA LYS A 494 -1.65 18.79 6.31
C LYS A 494 -1.93 17.74 5.24
N ASN A 495 -1.09 16.72 5.10
CA ASN A 495 -1.37 15.58 4.23
C ASN A 495 -2.52 14.76 4.85
N PRO A 496 -3.66 14.56 4.16
CA PRO A 496 -4.80 13.82 4.73
C PRO A 496 -4.46 12.36 5.08
N PHE A 497 -3.38 11.81 4.50
CA PHE A 497 -2.90 10.45 4.74
C PHE A 497 -1.71 10.39 5.72
N TRP A 498 -1.37 11.48 6.42
CA TRP A 498 -0.21 11.50 7.33
C TRP A 498 -0.26 10.35 8.36
N MET A 499 -1.43 9.98 8.87
CA MET A 499 -1.59 8.86 9.81
C MET A 499 -1.22 7.51 9.19
N GLN A 500 -1.58 7.29 7.92
CA GLN A 500 -1.17 6.11 7.15
C GLN A 500 0.36 6.08 7.01
N TYR A 501 1.00 7.22 6.76
CA TYR A 501 2.44 7.25 6.57
C TYR A 501 3.24 6.96 7.85
N VAL A 502 2.69 7.24 9.04
CA VAL A 502 3.37 6.97 10.33
C VAL A 502 2.98 5.63 10.95
N GLN A 503 2.00 4.92 10.37
CA GLN A 503 1.34 3.79 11.02
C GLN A 503 2.23 2.57 11.31
N CYS A 504 3.34 2.40 10.57
CA CYS A 504 4.27 1.30 10.82
C CYS A 504 5.01 1.39 12.16
N HIS A 505 4.77 2.48 12.90
CA HIS A 505 5.31 2.76 14.23
C HIS A 505 4.25 2.85 15.32
N CYS A 506 2.97 2.70 15.00
CA CYS A 506 1.90 2.72 15.99
C CYS A 506 1.85 1.43 16.84
N ALA A 507 2.97 0.70 16.96
CA ALA A 507 3.13 -0.31 18.00
C ALA A 507 3.14 0.44 19.34
N THR A 508 1.99 0.35 20.02
CA THR A 508 1.65 0.99 21.30
C THR A 508 2.64 0.70 22.41
#